data_AF-A0A6C0GKL9-F1
#
_entry.id   AF-A0A6C0GKL9-F1
#
_cell.length_a   1.000
_cell.length_b   1.000
_cell.length_c   1.000
_cell.angle_alpha   90.00
_cell.angle_beta   90.00
_cell.angle_gamma   90.00
#
_symmetry.space_group_name_H-M   'P 1'
#
loop_
_entity.id
_entity.type
_entity.pdbx_description
1 polymer ?
#
loop_
_entity_poly.entity_id
_entity_poly.type
_entity_poly.pdbx_seq_one_letter_code
_entity_poly.pdbx_strand_id
1 'polypeptide(L)'
;MKYCIFLLFWMGPLHLWAQTISGRITDAKNGDGIPGAYILTTDSKTMGTISNPEGYFQFIVPSDVDSLKITHIGYQTVKVAVRDTLQIALTEAVYELSAVEIVQESAYNIILKTIRAIPTNYLQQPQKAKAFYREIIRDSTDYLSVAEAVFNVFTFPGQKENVQLQLVQGRASEEVKVTRLFEDFHPGGMPLLLAGLDIRLTPPTFLQHKYQDKYEYQLDSITYLDGQKIFVIGFDQKATVKEALQQGTLFIEANHFALVRYQASFSQKGLSYIKHLNGEDKLIAGLLNIDFKQLYQNITVTYQPDSSKWALSSVNMQTGIAYKQPRKEIDTHLDISSELLITEQSKEAVSPLPKAAVWQKGNLVINLATDYNDAFWGENNILRPTTALREIVASIQGKEDFQPLQDTNWQVLQPALVRVYQKDSSIYIKPLVKCEWKDDATGPLLYQPARGDFIWETVVSINKASDSTQSPDRGFQAGGILIRDTMQANENHIFLGIGTGGNNNLKLFVQNTLDGNSAVNPVKIEERSWQIRIERSGSVFHLYARGMHEATWEVLKTIERKYFSTQVQVGLAVYAYFPGNGPKMRPDIQVQFNQTQLLQK
;
A
#
# COMPACT_ATOMS: atom_id res chain seq x y z
N MET A 1 46.72 -43.77 17.52
CA MET A 1 45.35 -43.21 17.40
C MET A 1 45.44 -41.94 16.58
N LYS A 2 44.87 -41.93 15.36
CA LYS A 2 44.78 -40.74 14.50
C LYS A 2 43.52 -39.98 14.90
N TYR A 3 43.66 -38.73 15.33
CA TYR A 3 42.53 -37.84 15.58
C TYR A 3 42.14 -37.16 14.26
N CYS A 4 40.98 -37.50 13.70
CA CYS A 4 40.36 -36.77 12.61
C CYS A 4 39.70 -35.50 13.15
N ILE A 5 40.23 -34.33 12.76
CA ILE A 5 39.60 -33.04 12.99
C ILE A 5 38.52 -32.86 11.92
N PHE A 6 37.26 -32.87 12.32
CA PHE A 6 36.14 -32.50 11.46
C PHE A 6 36.09 -30.96 11.38
N LEU A 7 36.56 -30.41 10.26
CA LEU A 7 36.39 -29.00 9.91
C LEU A 7 34.94 -28.81 9.43
N LEU A 8 34.09 -28.27 10.31
CA LEU A 8 32.74 -27.84 9.97
C LEU A 8 32.85 -26.54 9.17
N PHE A 9 32.76 -26.62 7.83
CA PHE A 9 32.67 -25.44 6.97
C PHE A 9 31.31 -24.79 7.20
N TRP A 10 31.31 -23.65 7.88
CA TRP A 10 30.15 -22.77 8.02
C TRP A 10 29.92 -22.11 6.66
N MET A 11 29.16 -22.76 5.78
CA MET A 11 28.62 -22.12 4.57
C MET A 11 27.58 -21.10 5.02
N GLY A 12 28.01 -19.86 5.24
CA GLY A 12 27.09 -18.73 5.31
C GLY A 12 26.28 -18.67 4.00
N PRO A 13 25.01 -18.25 4.03
CA PRO A 13 24.22 -18.11 2.81
C PRO A 13 24.95 -17.16 1.86
N LEU A 14 25.25 -17.65 0.65
CA LEU A 14 25.64 -16.80 -0.47
C LEU A 14 24.46 -15.87 -0.73
N HIS A 15 24.58 -14.61 -0.30
CA HIS A 15 23.68 -13.57 -0.78
C HIS A 15 23.88 -13.50 -2.30
N LEU A 16 22.87 -13.90 -3.07
CA LEU A 16 22.84 -13.67 -4.52
C LEU A 16 22.66 -12.17 -4.72
N TRP A 17 23.62 -11.50 -5.35
CA TRP A 17 23.54 -10.07 -5.59
C TRP A 17 22.49 -9.83 -6.68
N ALA A 18 21.52 -8.97 -6.44
CA ALA A 18 20.61 -8.50 -7.48
C ALA A 18 21.30 -7.43 -8.34
N GLN A 19 20.96 -7.36 -9.62
CA GLN A 19 21.44 -6.35 -10.56
C GLN A 19 20.30 -5.45 -11.03
N THR A 20 20.56 -4.15 -11.17
CA THR A 20 19.57 -3.19 -11.67
C THR A 20 19.76 -2.99 -13.17
N ILE A 21 18.74 -3.39 -13.93
CA ILE A 21 18.66 -3.19 -15.37
C ILE A 21 17.81 -1.96 -15.63
N SER A 22 18.28 -1.07 -16.49
CA SER A 22 17.51 0.07 -16.96
C SER A 22 17.43 0.10 -18.47
N GLY A 23 16.46 0.80 -19.03
CA GLY A 23 16.38 0.88 -20.48
C GLY A 23 15.20 1.66 -21.00
N ARG A 24 15.06 1.66 -22.32
CA ARG A 24 13.93 2.24 -23.05
C ARG A 24 13.45 1.27 -24.13
N ILE A 25 12.13 1.16 -24.24
CA ILE A 25 11.43 0.38 -25.25
C ILE A 25 10.73 1.36 -26.19
N THR A 26 11.02 1.27 -27.48
CA THR A 26 10.49 2.16 -28.51
C THR A 26 9.87 1.39 -29.66
N ASP A 27 8.97 2.02 -30.40
CA ASP A 27 8.50 1.51 -31.67
C ASP A 27 9.60 1.69 -32.73
N ALA A 28 9.94 0.62 -33.45
CA ALA A 28 10.99 0.59 -34.45
C ALA A 28 10.73 1.50 -35.67
N LYS A 29 9.47 1.86 -35.93
CA LYS A 29 9.03 2.65 -37.08
C LYS A 29 9.18 4.15 -36.86
N ASN A 30 8.79 4.66 -35.70
CA ASN A 30 8.76 6.09 -35.40
C ASN A 30 9.69 6.51 -34.24
N GLY A 31 10.22 5.58 -33.45
CA GLY A 31 11.08 5.86 -32.30
C GLY A 31 10.33 6.31 -31.04
N ASP A 32 9.01 6.30 -31.05
CA ASP A 32 8.18 6.69 -29.91
C ASP A 32 8.32 5.65 -28.78
N GLY A 33 8.26 6.10 -27.53
CA GLY A 33 8.29 5.20 -26.39
C GLY A 33 7.03 4.33 -26.35
N ILE A 34 7.19 3.02 -26.14
CA ILE A 34 6.04 2.12 -26.01
C ILE A 34 5.63 2.06 -24.54
N PRO A 35 4.45 2.57 -24.15
CA PRO A 35 3.97 2.51 -22.78
C PRO A 35 3.48 1.10 -22.43
N GLY A 36 3.80 0.62 -21.23
CA GLY A 36 3.26 -0.64 -20.73
C GLY A 36 3.76 -1.90 -21.45
N ALA A 37 4.89 -1.83 -22.15
CA ALA A 37 5.58 -3.03 -22.62
C ALA A 37 6.07 -3.82 -21.41
N TYR A 38 5.85 -5.14 -21.42
CA TYR A 38 6.23 -6.03 -20.33
C TYR A 38 7.68 -6.45 -20.47
N ILE A 39 8.42 -6.39 -19.36
CA ILE A 39 9.77 -6.92 -19.22
C ILE A 39 9.70 -8.07 -18.21
N LEU A 40 10.01 -9.29 -18.65
CA LEU A 40 9.87 -10.51 -17.85
C LEU A 40 11.19 -11.30 -17.85
N THR A 41 11.49 -12.01 -16.76
CA THR A 41 12.60 -12.98 -16.75
C THR A 41 12.20 -14.22 -17.57
N THR A 42 13.17 -14.87 -18.23
CA THR A 42 12.86 -16.00 -19.15
C THR A 42 12.87 -17.38 -18.47
N ASP A 43 13.45 -17.47 -17.29
CA ASP A 43 13.85 -18.70 -16.61
C ASP A 43 12.90 -19.19 -15.51
N SER A 44 11.99 -18.38 -14.95
CA SER A 44 10.76 -18.87 -14.30
C SER A 44 9.79 -17.78 -13.79
N LYS A 45 9.08 -17.12 -14.70
CA LYS A 45 7.66 -16.66 -14.61
C LYS A 45 7.11 -15.97 -13.33
N THR A 46 7.93 -15.42 -12.45
CA THR A 46 7.37 -14.73 -11.27
C THR A 46 7.73 -13.26 -11.19
N MET A 47 8.80 -12.80 -11.84
CA MET A 47 9.25 -11.41 -11.76
C MET A 47 9.07 -10.64 -13.06
N GLY A 48 8.64 -9.39 -12.95
CA GLY A 48 8.51 -8.51 -14.09
C GLY A 48 8.34 -7.05 -13.71
N THR A 49 8.47 -6.19 -14.73
CA THR A 49 8.10 -4.78 -14.67
C THR A 49 7.50 -4.36 -16.02
N ILE A 50 7.10 -3.09 -16.13
CA ILE A 50 6.62 -2.51 -17.38
C ILE A 50 7.36 -1.20 -17.70
N SER A 51 7.38 -0.83 -18.97
CA SER A 51 7.80 0.51 -19.38
C SER A 51 6.76 1.57 -18.98
N ASN A 52 7.25 2.74 -18.60
CA ASN A 52 6.44 3.91 -18.30
C ASN A 52 5.91 4.57 -19.60
N PRO A 53 5.11 5.66 -19.51
CA PRO A 53 4.58 6.38 -20.68
C PRO A 53 5.62 6.87 -21.70
N GLU A 54 6.87 7.07 -21.28
CA GLU A 54 7.98 7.54 -22.13
C GLU A 54 8.79 6.37 -22.74
N GLY A 55 8.39 5.13 -22.45
CA GLY A 55 9.07 3.89 -22.85
C GLY A 55 10.18 3.44 -21.89
N TYR A 56 10.47 4.19 -20.83
CA TYR A 56 11.57 3.88 -19.91
C TYR A 56 11.16 2.84 -18.86
N PHE A 57 12.09 1.96 -18.50
CA PHE A 57 11.89 0.98 -17.42
C PHE A 57 13.12 0.91 -16.49
N GLN A 58 12.91 0.28 -15.34
CA GLN A 58 13.93 -0.17 -14.40
C GLN A 58 13.48 -1.51 -13.82
N PHE A 59 14.39 -2.47 -13.75
CA PHE A 59 14.10 -3.83 -13.30
C PHE A 59 15.28 -4.38 -12.49
N ILE A 60 15.05 -4.64 -11.21
CA ILE A 60 15.96 -5.33 -10.31
C ILE A 60 15.74 -6.83 -10.51
N VAL A 61 16.77 -7.53 -10.99
CA VAL A 61 16.71 -8.97 -11.27
C VAL A 61 17.79 -9.71 -10.48
N PRO A 62 17.53 -10.97 -10.09
CA PRO A 62 18.57 -11.86 -9.59
C PRO A 62 19.74 -12.02 -10.57
N SER A 63 20.95 -12.25 -10.06
CA SER A 63 22.18 -12.38 -10.88
C SER A 63 22.24 -13.64 -11.73
N ASP A 64 21.43 -14.65 -11.44
CA ASP A 64 21.30 -15.89 -12.22
C ASP A 64 20.42 -15.74 -13.48
N VAL A 65 19.67 -14.63 -13.59
CA VAL A 65 18.86 -14.34 -14.78
C VAL A 65 19.76 -13.87 -15.93
N ASP A 66 19.80 -14.65 -17.00
CA ASP A 66 20.66 -14.38 -18.17
C ASP A 66 19.97 -13.54 -19.26
N SER A 67 18.64 -13.53 -19.28
CA SER A 67 17.88 -12.96 -20.39
C SER A 67 16.46 -12.57 -20.00
N LEU A 68 16.00 -11.52 -20.67
CA LEU A 68 14.68 -10.93 -20.52
C LEU A 68 13.83 -11.15 -21.77
N LYS A 69 12.53 -11.31 -21.57
CA LYS A 69 11.51 -11.31 -22.62
C LYS A 69 10.75 -10.00 -22.59
N ILE A 70 10.72 -9.30 -23.73
CA ILE A 70 9.98 -8.06 -23.91
C ILE A 70 8.77 -8.34 -24.79
N THR A 71 7.57 -8.06 -24.28
CA THR A 71 6.32 -8.33 -25.00
C THR A 71 5.31 -7.20 -24.85
N HIS A 72 4.54 -6.95 -25.90
CA HIS A 72 3.45 -5.98 -25.93
C HIS A 72 2.42 -6.42 -26.98
N ILE A 73 1.13 -6.19 -26.73
CA ILE A 73 0.07 -6.53 -27.68
C ILE A 73 0.29 -5.74 -28.98
N GLY A 74 0.24 -6.42 -30.12
CA GLY A 74 0.45 -5.80 -31.43
C GLY A 74 1.92 -5.65 -31.85
N TYR A 75 2.88 -6.12 -31.05
CA TYR A 75 4.31 -6.08 -31.37
C TYR A 75 4.94 -7.47 -31.33
N GLN A 76 6.03 -7.64 -32.07
CA GLN A 76 6.84 -8.84 -32.02
C GLN A 76 7.53 -8.95 -30.66
N THR A 77 7.50 -10.15 -30.08
CA THR A 77 8.17 -10.42 -28.80
C THR A 77 9.66 -10.63 -29.03
N VAL A 78 10.49 -9.99 -28.21
CA VAL A 78 11.95 -10.05 -28.32
C VAL A 78 12.55 -10.64 -27.05
N LYS A 79 13.52 -11.54 -27.21
CA LYS A 79 14.37 -12.01 -26.12
C LYS A 79 15.72 -11.30 -26.19
N VAL A 80 16.16 -10.71 -25.09
CA VAL A 80 17.44 -9.99 -24.99
C VAL A 80 18.26 -10.53 -23.84
N ALA A 81 19.59 -10.56 -23.99
CA ALA A 81 20.49 -10.86 -22.89
C ALA A 81 20.46 -9.73 -21.85
N VAL A 82 20.59 -10.07 -20.58
CA VAL A 82 20.66 -9.09 -19.49
C VAL A 82 21.94 -8.24 -19.60
N ARG A 83 21.78 -6.92 -19.47
CA ARG A 83 22.83 -5.91 -19.41
C ARG A 83 22.35 -4.76 -18.54
N ASP A 84 23.26 -3.95 -17.98
CA ASP A 84 22.91 -2.79 -17.13
C ASP A 84 21.98 -1.78 -17.83
N THR A 85 22.16 -1.59 -19.14
CA THR A 85 21.34 -0.68 -19.96
C THR A 85 20.90 -1.35 -21.26
N LEU A 86 19.60 -1.24 -21.58
CA LEU A 86 19.00 -1.81 -22.78
C LEU A 86 18.24 -0.75 -23.59
N GLN A 87 18.43 -0.75 -24.91
CA GLN A 87 17.65 0.03 -25.86
C GLN A 87 16.99 -0.97 -26.82
N ILE A 88 15.66 -1.03 -26.80
CA ILE A 88 14.92 -2.10 -27.46
C ILE A 88 13.87 -1.46 -28.38
N ALA A 89 14.06 -1.62 -29.68
CA ALA A 89 13.07 -1.23 -30.68
C ALA A 89 12.19 -2.44 -31.01
N LEU A 90 10.89 -2.34 -30.75
CA LEU A 90 9.91 -3.38 -31.10
C LEU A 90 9.31 -3.09 -32.46
N THR A 91 9.25 -4.11 -33.31
CA THR A 91 8.57 -4.05 -34.60
C THR A 91 7.10 -4.42 -34.41
N GLU A 92 6.19 -3.63 -35.00
CA GLU A 92 4.77 -3.99 -35.06
C GLU A 92 4.61 -5.41 -35.64
N ALA A 93 3.72 -6.18 -35.03
CA ALA A 93 3.41 -7.50 -35.49
C ALA A 93 2.39 -7.41 -36.64
N VAL A 94 2.90 -7.18 -37.85
CA VAL A 94 2.09 -7.20 -39.07
C VAL A 94 1.81 -8.66 -39.42
N TYR A 95 0.66 -9.15 -38.99
CA TYR A 95 0.09 -10.36 -39.53
C TYR A 95 -0.95 -9.92 -40.54
N GLU A 96 -0.69 -10.18 -41.83
CA GLU A 96 -1.70 -9.92 -42.87
C GLU A 96 -2.99 -10.61 -42.42
N LEU A 97 -4.05 -9.81 -42.27
CA LEU A 97 -5.39 -10.33 -42.18
C LEU A 97 -5.57 -11.16 -43.46
N SER A 98 -5.48 -12.48 -43.35
CA SER A 98 -6.11 -13.32 -44.34
C SER A 98 -7.56 -12.89 -44.32
N ALA A 99 -7.97 -12.09 -45.30
CA ALA A 99 -9.33 -11.54 -45.43
C ALA A 99 -10.40 -12.64 -45.60
N VAL A 100 -10.01 -13.91 -45.40
CA VAL A 100 -10.78 -15.13 -45.50
C VAL A 100 -10.40 -16.11 -44.36
N GLU A 101 -10.13 -15.65 -43.15
CA GLU A 101 -10.44 -16.48 -41.97
C GLU A 101 -11.80 -16.02 -41.47
N ILE A 102 -12.87 -16.61 -42.03
CA ILE A 102 -14.23 -16.41 -41.51
C ILE A 102 -14.21 -16.94 -40.07
N VAL A 103 -14.13 -16.03 -39.10
CA VAL A 103 -14.37 -16.39 -37.70
C VAL A 103 -15.83 -16.81 -37.61
N GLN A 104 -16.08 -18.12 -37.66
CA GLN A 104 -17.44 -18.67 -37.61
C GLN A 104 -18.13 -18.39 -36.28
N GLU A 105 -17.36 -18.08 -35.24
CA GLU A 105 -17.85 -17.84 -33.90
C GLU A 105 -18.34 -16.40 -33.74
N SER A 106 -19.58 -16.22 -33.28
CA SER A 106 -20.09 -14.90 -32.93
C SER A 106 -19.32 -14.31 -31.73
N ALA A 107 -19.17 -12.99 -31.69
CA ALA A 107 -18.57 -12.30 -30.55
C ALA A 107 -19.24 -12.69 -29.22
N TYR A 108 -20.57 -12.81 -29.21
CA TYR A 108 -21.33 -13.27 -28.05
C TYR A 108 -20.90 -14.67 -27.57
N ASN A 109 -20.73 -15.63 -28.49
CA ASN A 109 -20.27 -16.97 -28.12
C ASN A 109 -18.81 -16.98 -27.62
N ILE A 110 -17.94 -16.14 -28.18
CA ILE A 110 -16.55 -15.96 -27.69
C ILE A 110 -16.59 -15.50 -26.22
N ILE A 111 -17.49 -14.57 -25.87
CA ILE A 111 -17.68 -14.11 -24.49
C ILE A 111 -18.20 -15.23 -23.58
N LEU A 112 -19.19 -16.01 -24.03
CA LEU A 112 -19.68 -17.16 -23.26
C LEU A 112 -18.57 -18.18 -22.97
N LYS A 113 -17.74 -18.47 -23.96
CA LYS A 113 -16.57 -19.36 -23.80
C LYS A 113 -15.54 -18.77 -22.84
N THR A 114 -15.26 -17.47 -22.96
CA THR A 114 -14.35 -16.74 -22.06
C THR A 114 -14.80 -16.85 -20.60
N ILE A 115 -16.08 -16.60 -20.32
CA ILE A 115 -16.64 -16.67 -18.97
C ILE A 115 -16.51 -18.09 -18.40
N ARG A 116 -16.83 -19.12 -19.20
CA ARG A 116 -16.68 -20.52 -18.80
C ARG A 116 -15.22 -20.93 -18.58
N ALA A 117 -14.28 -20.27 -19.26
CA ALA A 117 -12.86 -20.58 -19.18
C ALA A 117 -12.13 -19.87 -18.01
N ILE A 118 -12.78 -18.95 -17.28
CA ILE A 118 -12.15 -18.27 -16.12
C ILE A 118 -11.65 -19.28 -15.06
N PRO A 119 -12.44 -20.29 -14.61
CA PRO A 119 -11.94 -21.24 -13.61
C PRO A 119 -10.77 -22.10 -14.10
N THR A 120 -10.64 -22.31 -15.42
CA THR A 120 -9.61 -23.17 -16.01
C THR A 120 -8.38 -22.39 -16.47
N ASN A 121 -8.48 -21.12 -16.80
CA ASN A 121 -7.36 -20.33 -17.30
C ASN A 121 -6.61 -19.58 -16.20
N TYR A 122 -7.18 -19.45 -15.00
CA TYR A 122 -6.59 -18.71 -13.89
C TYR A 122 -6.57 -19.56 -12.62
N LEU A 123 -5.57 -19.37 -11.76
CA LEU A 123 -5.40 -20.15 -10.53
C LEU A 123 -6.53 -19.88 -9.53
N GLN A 124 -7.29 -20.90 -9.12
CA GLN A 124 -8.43 -20.73 -8.20
C GLN A 124 -8.06 -20.93 -6.72
N GLN A 125 -6.78 -21.04 -6.40
CA GLN A 125 -6.27 -21.23 -5.05
C GLN A 125 -5.78 -19.91 -4.45
N PRO A 126 -5.62 -19.82 -3.10
CA PRO A 126 -4.99 -18.67 -2.47
C PRO A 126 -3.62 -18.37 -3.06
N GLN A 127 -3.31 -17.08 -3.25
CA GLN A 127 -2.04 -16.63 -3.85
C GLN A 127 -1.49 -15.44 -3.08
N LYS A 128 -0.16 -15.31 -3.09
CA LYS A 128 0.58 -14.13 -2.63
C LYS A 128 1.37 -13.55 -3.78
N ALA A 129 1.36 -12.24 -3.89
CA ALA A 129 2.17 -11.49 -4.85
C ALA A 129 2.77 -10.25 -4.19
N LYS A 130 3.85 -9.71 -4.74
CA LYS A 130 4.37 -8.38 -4.41
C LYS A 130 3.91 -7.40 -5.48
N ALA A 131 3.34 -6.28 -5.07
CA ALA A 131 2.79 -5.29 -5.97
C ALA A 131 3.29 -3.88 -5.66
N PHE A 132 3.71 -3.16 -6.69
CA PHE A 132 3.90 -1.72 -6.63
C PHE A 132 2.56 -1.02 -6.90
N TYR A 133 2.28 0.03 -6.15
CA TYR A 133 1.10 0.87 -6.25
C TYR A 133 1.53 2.33 -6.35
N ARG A 134 0.92 3.10 -7.26
CA ARG A 134 1.07 4.56 -7.36
C ARG A 134 -0.29 5.21 -7.46
N GLU A 135 -0.46 6.33 -6.76
CA GLU A 135 -1.59 7.23 -6.87
C GLU A 135 -1.10 8.65 -7.14
N ILE A 136 -1.72 9.31 -8.11
CA ILE A 136 -1.52 10.72 -8.42
C ILE A 136 -2.89 11.38 -8.48
N ILE A 137 -3.06 12.45 -7.70
CA ILE A 137 -4.24 13.32 -7.77
C ILE A 137 -3.77 14.67 -8.27
N ARG A 138 -4.43 15.22 -9.27
CA ARG A 138 -4.15 16.55 -9.81
C ARG A 138 -5.45 17.27 -10.14
N ASP A 139 -5.41 18.59 -10.20
CA ASP A 139 -6.42 19.38 -10.88
C ASP A 139 -5.90 19.87 -12.23
N SER A 140 -6.54 20.87 -12.84
CA SER A 140 -6.12 21.41 -14.13
C SER A 140 -4.79 22.18 -14.08
N THR A 141 -4.33 22.57 -12.89
CA THR A 141 -3.20 23.48 -12.68
C THR A 141 -2.04 22.83 -11.95
N ASP A 142 -2.33 21.99 -10.97
CA ASP A 142 -1.35 21.48 -10.01
C ASP A 142 -1.53 19.98 -9.77
N TYR A 143 -0.42 19.33 -9.44
CA TYR A 143 -0.46 18.08 -8.71
C TYR A 143 -0.97 18.41 -7.29
N LEU A 144 -1.90 17.61 -6.77
CA LEU A 144 -2.50 17.73 -5.44
C LEU A 144 -2.07 16.62 -4.48
N SER A 145 -1.80 15.40 -4.97
CA SER A 145 -1.16 14.35 -4.19
C SER A 145 -0.35 13.39 -5.07
N VAL A 146 0.74 12.86 -4.52
CA VAL A 146 1.47 11.70 -5.08
C VAL A 146 1.76 10.75 -3.94
N ALA A 147 1.38 9.49 -4.10
CA ALA A 147 1.68 8.42 -3.16
C ALA A 147 2.11 7.15 -3.90
N GLU A 148 3.09 6.44 -3.34
CA GLU A 148 3.62 5.20 -3.88
C GLU A 148 3.81 4.18 -2.75
N ALA A 149 3.54 2.91 -3.01
CA ALA A 149 3.70 1.87 -2.02
C ALA A 149 4.03 0.51 -2.65
N VAL A 150 4.72 -0.33 -1.92
CA VAL A 150 4.90 -1.75 -2.20
C VAL A 150 4.09 -2.52 -1.18
N PHE A 151 3.23 -3.40 -1.67
CA PHE A 151 2.38 -4.28 -0.86
C PHE A 151 2.72 -5.74 -1.13
N ASN A 152 2.65 -6.58 -0.10
CA ASN A 152 2.32 -7.98 -0.30
C ASN A 152 0.79 -8.09 -0.45
N VAL A 153 0.34 -8.65 -1.56
CA VAL A 153 -1.06 -8.84 -1.91
C VAL A 153 -1.41 -10.31 -1.72
N PHE A 154 -2.42 -10.59 -0.90
CA PHE A 154 -2.95 -11.93 -0.66
C PHE A 154 -4.35 -12.01 -1.24
N THR A 155 -4.60 -12.99 -2.10
CA THR A 155 -5.91 -13.19 -2.75
C THR A 155 -6.49 -14.54 -2.39
N PHE A 156 -7.79 -14.59 -2.08
CA PHE A 156 -8.52 -15.78 -1.67
C PHE A 156 -9.79 -15.96 -2.53
N PRO A 157 -9.68 -16.53 -3.75
CA PRO A 157 -10.84 -16.76 -4.62
C PRO A 157 -11.97 -17.51 -3.91
N GLY A 158 -13.22 -17.09 -4.15
CA GLY A 158 -14.41 -17.71 -3.56
C GLY A 158 -14.74 -17.31 -2.11
N GLN A 159 -13.87 -16.53 -1.44
CA GLN A 159 -14.16 -16.00 -0.10
C GLN A 159 -14.87 -14.64 -0.14
N LYS A 160 -15.58 -14.28 0.93
CA LYS A 160 -16.20 -12.96 1.08
C LYS A 160 -15.16 -11.84 1.21
N GLU A 161 -14.12 -12.09 2.01
CA GLU A 161 -12.94 -11.24 2.13
C GLU A 161 -11.84 -11.87 1.28
N ASN A 162 -11.82 -11.50 0.01
CA ASN A 162 -11.00 -12.17 -1.01
C ASN A 162 -9.66 -11.47 -1.30
N VAL A 163 -9.38 -10.33 -0.67
CA VAL A 163 -8.09 -9.62 -0.78
C VAL A 163 -7.66 -9.10 0.58
N GLN A 164 -6.38 -9.31 0.90
CA GLN A 164 -5.68 -8.65 2.00
C GLN A 164 -4.39 -8.02 1.48
N LEU A 165 -4.05 -6.85 2.01
CA LEU A 165 -2.80 -6.16 1.70
C LEU A 165 -1.96 -6.08 2.96
N GLN A 166 -0.64 -6.23 2.82
CA GLN A 166 0.34 -5.92 3.87
C GLN A 166 1.30 -4.90 3.30
N LEU A 167 1.38 -3.73 3.92
CA LEU A 167 2.34 -2.69 3.51
C LEU A 167 3.76 -3.19 3.78
N VAL A 168 4.57 -3.28 2.73
CA VAL A 168 6.00 -3.54 2.85
C VAL A 168 6.72 -2.21 3.08
N GLN A 169 6.43 -1.25 2.20
CA GLN A 169 7.10 0.04 2.19
C GLN A 169 6.28 1.04 1.39
N GLY A 170 6.35 2.33 1.70
CA GLY A 170 5.68 3.33 0.88
C GLY A 170 5.95 4.75 1.32
N ARG A 171 5.64 5.67 0.41
CA ARG A 171 5.87 7.11 0.49
C ARG A 171 4.68 7.90 -0.02
N ALA A 172 4.49 9.08 0.55
CA ALA A 172 3.65 10.13 -0.02
C ALA A 172 4.48 11.41 -0.12
N SER A 173 3.93 12.43 -0.78
CA SER A 173 4.58 13.72 -0.95
C SER A 173 3.72 14.80 -0.28
N GLU A 174 4.30 15.60 0.62
CA GLU A 174 3.54 16.47 1.55
C GLU A 174 3.33 17.91 1.05
N GLU A 175 4.17 18.43 0.14
CA GLU A 175 4.01 19.79 -0.39
C GLU A 175 3.21 19.84 -1.70
N VAL A 176 2.64 18.71 -2.10
CA VAL A 176 1.60 18.73 -3.10
C VAL A 176 0.42 19.48 -2.48
N LYS A 177 -0.05 20.58 -3.10
CA LYS A 177 -0.94 21.58 -2.45
C LYS A 177 -1.97 20.89 -1.57
N VAL A 178 -1.77 20.94 -0.25
CA VAL A 178 -2.74 20.38 0.71
C VAL A 178 -3.96 21.27 0.64
N THR A 179 -4.86 20.90 -0.26
CA THR A 179 -6.10 21.62 -0.47
C THR A 179 -7.04 21.29 0.68
N ARG A 180 -7.89 22.25 1.03
CA ARG A 180 -8.98 22.05 1.99
C ARG A 180 -9.93 20.89 1.62
N LEU A 181 -9.82 20.38 0.39
CA LEU A 181 -10.51 19.20 -0.14
C LEU A 181 -10.15 17.93 0.65
N PHE A 182 -8.85 17.67 0.85
CA PHE A 182 -8.36 16.50 1.57
C PHE A 182 -8.60 16.58 3.09
N GLU A 183 -9.44 17.48 3.55
CA GLU A 183 -9.80 17.53 4.96
C GLU A 183 -10.98 16.62 5.27
N ASP A 184 -11.97 16.62 4.37
CA ASP A 184 -13.25 15.95 4.57
C ASP A 184 -13.40 14.72 3.65
N PHE A 185 -12.59 14.66 2.58
CA PHE A 185 -12.76 13.70 1.50
C PHE A 185 -11.43 13.33 0.86
N HIS A 186 -11.11 12.03 0.79
CA HIS A 186 -10.04 11.52 -0.07
C HIS A 186 -10.67 10.89 -1.31
N PRO A 187 -10.47 11.44 -2.51
CA PRO A 187 -11.09 10.90 -3.72
C PRO A 187 -10.37 9.65 -4.26
N GLY A 188 -9.21 9.29 -3.71
CA GLY A 188 -8.40 8.12 -4.06
C GLY A 188 -8.26 7.08 -2.93
N GLY A 189 -7.09 6.46 -2.82
CA GLY A 189 -6.66 5.65 -1.67
C GLY A 189 -7.15 4.20 -1.69
N MET A 190 -7.33 3.59 -2.86
CA MET A 190 -7.92 2.25 -2.96
C MET A 190 -6.99 1.19 -3.57
N PRO A 191 -5.77 0.93 -3.03
CA PRO A 191 -4.96 -0.20 -3.47
C PRO A 191 -5.71 -1.54 -3.32
N LEU A 192 -6.59 -1.63 -2.31
CA LEU A 192 -7.46 -2.80 -2.09
C LEU A 192 -8.47 -3.00 -3.24
N LEU A 193 -9.03 -1.93 -3.79
CA LEU A 193 -9.93 -2.02 -4.95
C LEU A 193 -9.18 -2.55 -6.16
N LEU A 194 -8.00 -1.99 -6.45
CA LEU A 194 -7.20 -2.39 -7.61
C LEU A 194 -6.77 -3.85 -7.54
N ALA A 195 -6.35 -4.33 -6.38
CA ALA A 195 -6.05 -5.74 -6.17
C ALA A 195 -7.29 -6.64 -6.28
N GLY A 196 -8.48 -6.12 -5.94
CA GLY A 196 -9.76 -6.84 -6.06
C GLY A 196 -10.32 -6.94 -7.48
N LEU A 197 -9.76 -6.21 -8.45
CA LEU A 197 -10.18 -6.23 -9.86
C LEU A 197 -9.66 -7.44 -10.65
N ASP A 198 -8.92 -8.35 -10.00
CA ASP A 198 -8.62 -9.67 -10.55
C ASP A 198 -9.93 -10.40 -10.90
N ILE A 199 -10.05 -10.85 -12.14
CA ILE A 199 -11.22 -11.55 -12.70
C ILE A 199 -11.57 -12.81 -11.92
N ARG A 200 -10.61 -13.46 -11.25
CA ARG A 200 -10.86 -14.62 -10.40
C ARG A 200 -11.66 -14.27 -9.15
N LEU A 201 -11.53 -13.04 -8.69
CA LEU A 201 -12.10 -12.57 -7.43
C LEU A 201 -13.43 -11.86 -7.68
N THR A 202 -13.44 -10.94 -8.65
CA THR A 202 -14.62 -10.16 -9.02
C THR A 202 -14.61 -9.92 -10.53
N PRO A 203 -15.19 -10.84 -11.34
CA PRO A 203 -15.36 -10.61 -12.77
C PRO A 203 -16.13 -9.30 -13.00
N PRO A 204 -15.75 -8.46 -13.99
CA PRO A 204 -16.49 -7.26 -14.31
C PRO A 204 -17.90 -7.60 -14.84
N THR A 205 -18.83 -6.65 -14.78
CA THR A 205 -20.25 -6.87 -15.14
C THR A 205 -20.43 -7.43 -16.56
N PHE A 206 -19.64 -6.96 -17.53
CA PHE A 206 -19.63 -7.46 -18.92
C PHE A 206 -19.08 -8.89 -19.08
N LEU A 207 -18.62 -9.53 -17.99
CA LEU A 207 -18.24 -10.95 -17.93
C LEU A 207 -19.05 -11.73 -16.88
N GLN A 208 -20.16 -11.18 -16.39
CA GLN A 208 -21.05 -11.85 -15.45
C GLN A 208 -22.32 -12.30 -16.16
N HIS A 209 -22.70 -13.57 -15.96
CA HIS A 209 -23.91 -14.16 -16.56
C HIS A 209 -25.18 -13.30 -16.36
N LYS A 210 -25.35 -12.73 -15.16
CA LYS A 210 -26.54 -11.91 -14.82
C LYS A 210 -26.68 -10.60 -15.61
N TYR A 211 -25.62 -10.15 -16.27
CA TYR A 211 -25.61 -8.92 -17.07
C TYR A 211 -25.47 -9.16 -18.57
N GLN A 212 -25.29 -10.40 -19.03
CA GLN A 212 -25.00 -10.70 -20.44
C GLN A 212 -26.03 -10.11 -21.40
N ASP A 213 -27.32 -10.22 -21.08
CA ASP A 213 -28.40 -9.69 -21.93
C ASP A 213 -28.46 -8.15 -21.98
N LYS A 214 -27.68 -7.47 -21.15
CA LYS A 214 -27.59 -6.00 -21.10
C LYS A 214 -26.48 -5.43 -21.97
N TYR A 215 -25.66 -6.28 -22.59
CA TYR A 215 -24.53 -5.88 -23.43
C TYR A 215 -24.67 -6.35 -24.87
N GLU A 216 -24.10 -5.57 -25.78
CA GLU A 216 -23.82 -5.94 -27.16
C GLU A 216 -22.31 -6.15 -27.31
N TYR A 217 -21.92 -7.13 -28.12
CA TYR A 217 -20.53 -7.50 -28.36
C TYR A 217 -20.27 -7.59 -29.86
N GLN A 218 -19.12 -7.10 -30.29
CA GLN A 218 -18.70 -7.09 -31.68
C GLN A 218 -17.24 -7.53 -31.79
N LEU A 219 -16.93 -8.41 -32.75
CA LEU A 219 -15.55 -8.72 -33.10
C LEU A 219 -15.05 -7.59 -33.99
N ASP A 220 -14.16 -6.75 -33.44
CA ASP A 220 -13.65 -5.57 -34.13
C ASP A 220 -12.46 -5.91 -35.02
N SER A 221 -11.54 -6.73 -34.49
CA SER A 221 -10.32 -7.14 -35.20
C SER A 221 -9.67 -8.37 -34.55
N ILE A 222 -8.56 -8.81 -35.17
CA ILE A 222 -7.65 -9.80 -34.62
C ILE A 222 -6.28 -9.13 -34.47
N THR A 223 -5.61 -9.40 -33.36
CA THR A 223 -4.23 -9.00 -33.10
C THR A 223 -3.45 -10.17 -32.53
N TYR A 224 -2.22 -9.94 -32.09
CA TYR A 224 -1.34 -10.98 -31.59
C TYR A 224 -0.58 -10.54 -30.34
N LEU A 225 -0.28 -11.51 -29.48
CA LEU A 225 0.52 -11.36 -28.27
C LEU A 225 1.40 -12.60 -28.13
N ASP A 226 2.73 -12.43 -28.12
CA ASP A 226 3.68 -13.55 -28.02
C ASP A 226 3.42 -14.65 -29.08
N GLY A 227 3.09 -14.23 -30.31
CA GLY A 227 2.72 -15.11 -31.42
C GLY A 227 1.33 -15.75 -31.33
N GLN A 228 0.61 -15.59 -30.21
CA GLN A 228 -0.75 -16.11 -30.03
C GLN A 228 -1.78 -15.18 -30.65
N LYS A 229 -2.77 -15.75 -31.34
CA LYS A 229 -3.90 -15.02 -31.92
C LYS A 229 -4.82 -14.49 -30.83
N ILE A 230 -5.15 -13.21 -30.89
CA ILE A 230 -5.99 -12.50 -29.92
C ILE A 230 -7.22 -11.93 -30.64
N PHE A 231 -8.42 -12.29 -30.20
CA PHE A 231 -9.66 -11.63 -30.59
C PHE A 231 -9.76 -10.27 -29.88
N VAL A 232 -10.06 -9.22 -30.64
CA VAL A 232 -10.35 -7.89 -30.12
C VAL A 232 -11.87 -7.69 -30.19
N ILE A 233 -12.53 -7.77 -29.04
CA ILE A 233 -13.99 -7.70 -28.93
C ILE A 233 -14.39 -6.35 -28.33
N GLY A 234 -15.06 -5.51 -29.12
CA GLY A 234 -15.75 -4.33 -28.63
C GLY A 234 -17.03 -4.70 -27.88
N PHE A 235 -17.36 -3.94 -26.83
CA PHE A 235 -18.61 -4.10 -26.10
C PHE A 235 -19.18 -2.76 -25.64
N ASP A 236 -20.50 -2.70 -25.52
CA ASP A 236 -21.22 -1.56 -24.95
C ASP A 236 -22.54 -2.03 -24.35
N GLN A 237 -23.08 -1.29 -23.38
CA GLN A 237 -24.41 -1.53 -22.88
C GLN A 237 -25.46 -1.31 -23.98
N LYS A 238 -26.56 -2.07 -23.94
CA LYS A 238 -27.70 -1.87 -24.83
C LYS A 238 -28.39 -0.55 -24.56
N ALA A 239 -28.94 0.08 -25.61
CA ALA A 239 -29.64 1.36 -25.49
C ALA A 239 -30.89 1.30 -24.58
N THR A 240 -31.49 0.12 -24.40
CA THR A 240 -32.66 -0.09 -23.54
C THR A 240 -32.33 -0.16 -22.04
N VAL A 241 -31.05 -0.26 -21.67
CA VAL A 241 -30.60 -0.43 -20.29
C VAL A 241 -30.56 0.92 -19.58
N LYS A 242 -31.25 1.01 -18.43
CA LYS A 242 -31.34 2.22 -17.59
C LYS A 242 -30.46 2.11 -16.35
N GLU A 243 -29.22 1.66 -16.55
CA GLU A 243 -28.19 1.50 -15.54
C GLU A 243 -26.88 2.11 -16.05
N ALA A 244 -26.00 2.53 -15.14
CA ALA A 244 -24.65 2.95 -15.49
C ALA A 244 -23.74 1.72 -15.63
N LEU A 245 -23.77 1.10 -16.82
CA LEU A 245 -22.89 0.00 -17.18
C LEU A 245 -21.72 0.50 -18.04
N GLN A 246 -20.87 -0.42 -18.48
CA GLN A 246 -19.61 -0.10 -19.13
C GLN A 246 -19.68 -0.20 -20.66
N GLN A 247 -18.65 0.33 -21.32
CA GLN A 247 -18.28 0.05 -22.70
C GLN A 247 -16.76 -0.19 -22.76
N GLY A 248 -16.26 -0.75 -23.85
CA GLY A 248 -14.82 -0.85 -24.08
C GLY A 248 -14.42 -2.01 -24.98
N THR A 249 -13.25 -2.59 -24.69
CA THR A 249 -12.60 -3.60 -25.54
C THR A 249 -12.00 -4.71 -24.70
N LEU A 250 -12.21 -5.96 -25.15
CA LEU A 250 -11.65 -7.17 -24.57
C LEU A 250 -10.62 -7.77 -25.53
N PHE A 251 -9.52 -8.26 -24.98
CA PHE A 251 -8.47 -8.97 -25.70
C PHE A 251 -8.47 -10.41 -25.21
N ILE A 252 -8.84 -11.35 -26.06
CA ILE A 252 -9.10 -12.75 -25.69
C ILE A 252 -8.22 -13.67 -26.54
N GLU A 253 -7.40 -14.51 -25.90
CA GLU A 253 -6.59 -15.53 -26.57
C GLU A 253 -7.48 -16.57 -27.25
N ALA A 254 -7.22 -16.84 -28.54
CA ALA A 254 -8.17 -17.52 -29.41
C ALA A 254 -8.34 -19.02 -29.14
N ASN A 255 -7.31 -19.72 -28.63
CA ASN A 255 -7.34 -21.16 -28.46
C ASN A 255 -8.07 -21.58 -27.16
N HIS A 256 -7.81 -20.89 -26.06
CA HIS A 256 -8.34 -21.23 -24.73
C HIS A 256 -9.31 -20.20 -24.19
N PHE A 257 -9.60 -19.13 -24.93
CA PHE A 257 -10.52 -18.05 -24.54
C PHE A 257 -10.09 -17.36 -23.22
N ALA A 258 -8.78 -17.22 -23.01
CA ALA A 258 -8.26 -16.49 -21.86
C ALA A 258 -8.33 -14.98 -22.12
N LEU A 259 -8.95 -14.24 -21.20
CA LEU A 259 -8.94 -12.78 -21.23
C LEU A 259 -7.54 -12.23 -20.87
N VAL A 260 -6.77 -11.81 -21.86
CA VAL A 260 -5.41 -11.31 -21.62
C VAL A 260 -5.38 -9.84 -21.21
N ARG A 261 -6.38 -9.06 -21.63
CA ARG A 261 -6.55 -7.65 -21.25
C ARG A 261 -8.00 -7.21 -21.43
N TYR A 262 -8.44 -6.25 -20.63
CA TYR A 262 -9.62 -5.44 -20.97
C TYR A 262 -9.37 -3.96 -20.74
N GLN A 263 -10.05 -3.15 -21.53
CA GLN A 263 -10.17 -1.71 -21.36
C GLN A 263 -11.65 -1.40 -21.22
N ALA A 264 -12.03 -0.61 -20.22
CA ALA A 264 -13.42 -0.26 -20.00
C ALA A 264 -13.57 1.19 -19.52
N SER A 265 -14.71 1.78 -19.87
CA SER A 265 -15.18 3.04 -19.32
C SER A 265 -16.69 3.01 -19.11
N PHE A 266 -17.27 4.06 -18.53
CA PHE A 266 -18.74 4.17 -18.53
C PHE A 266 -19.27 4.25 -19.95
N SER A 267 -20.34 3.52 -20.23
CA SER A 267 -21.08 3.70 -21.47
C SER A 267 -21.69 5.09 -21.52
N GLN A 268 -21.61 5.74 -22.69
CA GLN A 268 -22.28 7.02 -22.91
C GLN A 268 -23.79 6.92 -22.71
N LYS A 269 -24.39 5.74 -22.98
CA LYS A 269 -25.81 5.46 -22.80
C LYS A 269 -26.21 5.39 -21.32
N GLY A 270 -25.23 5.19 -20.42
CA GLY A 270 -25.44 4.95 -18.99
C GLY A 270 -25.12 6.14 -18.08
N LEU A 271 -24.53 7.22 -18.61
CA LEU A 271 -23.99 8.32 -17.79
C LEU A 271 -25.05 8.99 -16.90
N SER A 272 -26.28 9.15 -17.38
CA SER A 272 -27.38 9.75 -16.61
C SER A 272 -27.85 8.89 -15.43
N TYR A 273 -27.43 7.62 -15.37
CA TYR A 273 -27.78 6.67 -14.32
C TYR A 273 -26.64 6.45 -13.31
N ILE A 274 -25.53 7.20 -13.42
CA ILE A 274 -24.40 7.09 -12.49
C ILE A 274 -24.86 7.50 -11.09
N LYS A 275 -24.64 6.60 -10.13
CA LYS A 275 -24.78 6.91 -8.71
C LYS A 275 -23.46 7.46 -8.20
N HIS A 276 -23.33 8.79 -8.18
CA HIS A 276 -22.07 9.45 -7.86
C HIS A 276 -21.57 9.16 -6.44
N LEU A 277 -22.47 8.97 -5.47
CA LEU A 277 -22.15 8.59 -4.10
C LEU A 277 -23.15 7.54 -3.60
N ASN A 278 -22.68 6.66 -2.71
CA ASN A 278 -23.50 5.63 -2.07
C ASN A 278 -23.25 5.61 -0.55
N GLY A 279 -24.18 5.01 0.21
CA GLY A 279 -23.99 4.71 1.63
C GLY A 279 -23.58 5.92 2.48
N GLU A 280 -22.55 5.73 3.30
CA GLU A 280 -22.02 6.73 4.23
C GLU A 280 -21.50 7.99 3.50
N ASP A 281 -20.83 7.84 2.36
CA ASP A 281 -20.29 8.98 1.60
C ASP A 281 -21.40 9.92 1.13
N LYS A 282 -22.55 9.36 0.71
CA LYS A 282 -23.72 10.16 0.32
C LYS A 282 -24.30 10.94 1.52
N LEU A 283 -24.32 10.34 2.70
CA LEU A 283 -24.81 10.99 3.92
C LEU A 283 -23.88 12.13 4.35
N ILE A 284 -22.56 11.88 4.36
CA ILE A 284 -21.53 12.87 4.70
C ILE A 284 -21.57 14.04 3.72
N ALA A 285 -21.64 13.75 2.42
CA ALA A 285 -21.73 14.80 1.40
C ALA A 285 -22.96 15.69 1.60
N GLY A 286 -24.11 15.11 1.94
CA GLY A 286 -25.32 15.87 2.27
C GLY A 286 -25.13 16.79 3.49
N LEU A 287 -24.54 16.28 4.58
CA LEU A 287 -24.28 17.05 5.81
C LEU A 287 -23.30 18.22 5.60
N LEU A 288 -22.31 18.01 4.74
CA LEU A 288 -21.26 18.98 4.46
C LEU A 288 -21.58 19.91 3.28
N ASN A 289 -22.73 19.71 2.62
CA ASN A 289 -23.13 20.42 1.40
C ASN A 289 -22.09 20.29 0.28
N ILE A 290 -21.66 19.05 0.03
CA ILE A 290 -20.73 18.67 -1.03
C ILE A 290 -21.54 18.25 -2.27
N ASP A 291 -21.28 18.90 -3.41
CA ASP A 291 -21.70 18.40 -4.72
C ASP A 291 -20.53 17.59 -5.30
N PHE A 292 -20.76 16.30 -5.48
CA PHE A 292 -19.79 15.35 -6.02
C PHE A 292 -20.37 14.67 -7.25
N LYS A 293 -19.62 14.72 -8.35
CA LYS A 293 -19.96 14.00 -9.58
C LYS A 293 -18.77 13.24 -10.10
N GLN A 294 -18.93 11.93 -10.22
CA GLN A 294 -18.03 11.11 -11.03
C GLN A 294 -18.31 11.40 -12.51
N LEU A 295 -17.30 11.92 -13.21
CA LEU A 295 -17.40 12.36 -14.61
C LEU A 295 -17.06 11.23 -15.56
N TYR A 296 -15.95 10.53 -15.30
CA TYR A 296 -15.49 9.40 -16.08
C TYR A 296 -14.69 8.44 -15.22
N GLN A 297 -14.57 7.21 -15.70
CA GLN A 297 -13.65 6.21 -15.16
C GLN A 297 -13.14 5.40 -16.33
N ASN A 298 -11.82 5.35 -16.51
CA ASN A 298 -11.15 4.53 -17.51
C ASN A 298 -10.32 3.50 -16.77
N ILE A 299 -10.50 2.23 -17.09
CA ILE A 299 -9.75 1.14 -16.48
C ILE A 299 -9.11 0.27 -17.56
N THR A 300 -7.85 -0.09 -17.37
CA THR A 300 -7.16 -1.14 -18.11
C THR A 300 -6.68 -2.18 -17.13
N VAL A 301 -7.08 -3.44 -17.32
CA VAL A 301 -6.57 -4.58 -16.55
C VAL A 301 -5.90 -5.54 -17.50
N THR A 302 -4.68 -5.94 -17.18
CA THR A 302 -3.89 -6.84 -18.00
C THR A 302 -3.44 -8.05 -17.21
N TYR A 303 -3.43 -9.19 -17.89
CA TYR A 303 -2.99 -10.48 -17.39
C TYR A 303 -1.77 -10.95 -18.17
N GLN A 304 -0.89 -11.70 -17.51
CA GLN A 304 0.30 -12.27 -18.12
C GLN A 304 0.33 -13.79 -17.94
N PRO A 305 0.96 -14.54 -18.85
CA PRO A 305 1.13 -15.98 -18.70
C PRO A 305 1.97 -16.30 -17.45
N ASP A 306 1.38 -17.05 -16.52
CA ASP A 306 2.08 -17.71 -15.41
C ASP A 306 1.94 -19.22 -15.56
N SER A 307 3.04 -19.87 -15.90
CA SER A 307 3.13 -21.31 -16.16
C SER A 307 2.11 -21.75 -17.23
N SER A 308 1.08 -22.53 -16.88
CA SER A 308 -0.02 -22.95 -17.76
C SER A 308 -1.30 -22.12 -17.59
N LYS A 309 -1.24 -21.03 -16.82
CA LYS A 309 -2.36 -20.17 -16.43
C LYS A 309 -2.05 -18.71 -16.76
N TRP A 310 -3.00 -17.85 -16.45
CA TRP A 310 -2.88 -16.41 -16.49
C TRP A 310 -3.00 -15.85 -15.07
N ALA A 311 -2.22 -14.81 -14.79
CA ALA A 311 -2.22 -14.10 -13.52
C ALA A 311 -2.37 -12.59 -13.77
N LEU A 312 -3.00 -11.88 -12.84
CA LEU A 312 -3.10 -10.42 -12.88
C LEU A 312 -1.67 -9.85 -12.96
N SER A 313 -1.44 -8.94 -13.91
CA SER A 313 -0.15 -8.29 -14.10
C SER A 313 -0.21 -6.82 -13.72
N SER A 314 -1.18 -6.08 -14.26
CA SER A 314 -1.32 -4.66 -13.94
C SER A 314 -2.77 -4.19 -14.00
N VAL A 315 -3.05 -3.14 -13.23
CA VAL A 315 -4.29 -2.37 -13.25
C VAL A 315 -3.94 -0.89 -13.35
N ASN A 316 -4.42 -0.23 -14.39
CA ASN A 316 -4.33 1.22 -14.54
C ASN A 316 -5.75 1.78 -14.52
N MET A 317 -6.00 2.74 -13.64
CA MET A 317 -7.29 3.39 -13.50
C MET A 317 -7.13 4.90 -13.52
N GLN A 318 -7.96 5.57 -14.32
CA GLN A 318 -8.07 7.02 -14.33
C GLN A 318 -9.51 7.41 -14.02
N THR A 319 -9.71 8.25 -13.02
CA THR A 319 -11.03 8.72 -12.59
C THR A 319 -11.06 10.24 -12.63
N GLY A 320 -12.09 10.80 -13.28
CA GLY A 320 -12.38 12.22 -13.25
C GLY A 320 -13.52 12.52 -12.31
N ILE A 321 -13.36 13.51 -11.44
CA ILE A 321 -14.41 13.97 -10.53
C ILE A 321 -14.60 15.49 -10.60
N ALA A 322 -15.84 15.93 -10.47
CA ALA A 322 -16.18 17.30 -10.11
C ALA A 322 -16.52 17.34 -8.63
N TYR A 323 -15.92 18.28 -7.90
CA TYR A 323 -16.11 18.45 -6.47
C TYR A 323 -16.34 19.91 -6.13
N LYS A 324 -17.43 20.18 -5.42
CA LYS A 324 -17.75 21.52 -4.93
C LYS A 324 -18.18 21.48 -3.46
N GLN A 325 -17.50 22.28 -2.63
CA GLN A 325 -17.87 22.49 -1.23
C GLN A 325 -17.88 24.00 -0.91
N PRO A 326 -19.05 24.66 -1.00
CA PRO A 326 -19.16 26.12 -0.90
C PRO A 326 -18.63 26.69 0.43
N ARG A 327 -18.82 25.98 1.55
CA ARG A 327 -18.33 26.43 2.88
C ARG A 327 -16.80 26.55 2.96
N LYS A 328 -16.09 25.87 2.07
CA LYS A 328 -14.62 25.90 1.99
C LYS A 328 -14.11 26.65 0.78
N GLU A 329 -15.02 27.23 -0.02
CA GLU A 329 -14.72 27.91 -1.29
C GLU A 329 -13.98 26.98 -2.28
N ILE A 330 -14.36 25.70 -2.30
CA ILE A 330 -13.80 24.72 -3.22
C ILE A 330 -14.79 24.49 -4.35
N ASP A 331 -14.31 24.61 -5.58
CA ASP A 331 -14.99 24.21 -6.81
C ASP A 331 -13.89 23.78 -7.79
N THR A 332 -13.71 22.46 -7.97
CA THR A 332 -12.57 21.92 -8.71
C THR A 332 -12.92 20.65 -9.47
N HIS A 333 -12.15 20.40 -10.52
CA HIS A 333 -12.13 19.13 -11.25
C HIS A 333 -10.83 18.42 -10.95
N LEU A 334 -10.92 17.15 -10.56
CA LEU A 334 -9.74 16.34 -10.27
C LEU A 334 -9.63 15.19 -11.25
N ASP A 335 -8.39 14.93 -11.66
CA ASP A 335 -7.97 13.71 -12.31
C ASP A 335 -7.16 12.88 -11.33
N ILE A 336 -7.58 11.63 -11.16
CA ILE A 336 -6.94 10.67 -10.25
C ILE A 336 -6.43 9.52 -11.10
N SER A 337 -5.12 9.31 -11.06
CA SER A 337 -4.46 8.15 -11.67
C SER A 337 -4.06 7.18 -10.58
N SER A 338 -4.46 5.92 -10.73
CA SER A 338 -4.04 4.83 -9.83
C SER A 338 -3.48 3.67 -10.65
N GLU A 339 -2.28 3.24 -10.30
CA GLU A 339 -1.53 2.18 -10.97
C GLU A 339 -1.22 1.08 -9.95
N LEU A 340 -1.48 -0.18 -10.30
CA LEU A 340 -1.03 -1.36 -9.57
C LEU A 340 -0.26 -2.25 -10.55
N LEU A 341 0.95 -2.66 -10.17
CA LEU A 341 1.81 -3.55 -10.94
C LEU A 341 2.23 -4.72 -10.06
N ILE A 342 1.89 -5.94 -10.47
CA ILE A 342 2.41 -7.17 -9.86
C ILE A 342 3.86 -7.35 -10.34
N THR A 343 4.78 -7.26 -9.39
CA THR A 343 6.23 -7.31 -9.66
C THR A 343 6.84 -8.67 -9.36
N GLU A 344 6.18 -9.44 -8.48
CA GLU A 344 6.61 -10.77 -8.07
C GLU A 344 5.41 -11.65 -7.73
N GLN A 345 5.34 -12.87 -8.26
CA GLN A 345 4.35 -13.88 -7.88
C GLN A 345 4.98 -14.95 -6.98
N SER A 346 4.43 -15.19 -5.79
CA SER A 346 4.89 -16.28 -4.93
C SER A 346 4.26 -17.62 -5.32
N LYS A 347 5.06 -18.68 -5.30
CA LYS A 347 4.61 -20.07 -5.48
C LYS A 347 4.24 -20.76 -4.16
N GLU A 348 4.45 -20.08 -3.04
CA GLU A 348 4.18 -20.64 -1.71
C GLU A 348 2.68 -20.65 -1.42
N ALA A 349 2.24 -21.68 -0.70
CA ALA A 349 0.89 -21.71 -0.15
C ALA A 349 0.76 -20.60 0.90
N VAL A 350 -0.40 -19.93 0.91
CA VAL A 350 -0.63 -18.78 1.79
C VAL A 350 -1.90 -18.94 2.61
N SER A 351 -1.84 -18.45 3.84
CA SER A 351 -2.97 -18.33 4.76
C SER A 351 -3.36 -16.86 4.94
N PRO A 352 -4.57 -16.58 5.45
CA PRO A 352 -4.94 -15.23 5.86
C PRO A 352 -3.93 -14.62 6.83
N LEU A 353 -3.65 -13.35 6.65
CA LEU A 353 -2.81 -12.58 7.56
C LEU A 353 -3.47 -12.44 8.93
N PRO A 354 -2.70 -12.39 10.03
CA PRO A 354 -3.20 -11.85 11.29
C PRO A 354 -3.76 -10.45 11.04
N LYS A 355 -4.86 -10.10 11.71
CA LYS A 355 -5.51 -8.78 11.60
C LYS A 355 -4.49 -7.64 11.72
N ALA A 356 -3.45 -7.87 12.52
CA ALA A 356 -2.37 -6.93 12.73
C ALA A 356 -1.48 -6.60 11.54
N ALA A 357 -1.31 -7.52 10.61
CA ALA A 357 -0.50 -7.30 9.42
C ALA A 357 -1.31 -6.72 8.24
N VAL A 358 -2.64 -6.64 8.37
CA VAL A 358 -3.54 -6.22 7.30
C VAL A 358 -3.63 -4.70 7.23
N TRP A 359 -3.34 -4.16 6.05
CA TRP A 359 -3.65 -2.78 5.67
C TRP A 359 -5.17 -2.57 5.71
N GLN A 360 -5.61 -1.72 6.63
CA GLN A 360 -7.03 -1.51 6.90
C GLN A 360 -7.64 -0.57 5.86
N LYS A 361 -8.94 -0.71 5.62
CA LYS A 361 -9.70 0.15 4.68
C LYS A 361 -9.58 1.66 5.00
N GLY A 362 -9.39 2.01 6.28
CA GLY A 362 -9.20 3.39 6.72
C GLY A 362 -7.78 3.94 6.53
N ASN A 363 -6.81 3.10 6.14
CA ASN A 363 -5.44 3.54 5.89
C ASN A 363 -5.38 4.16 4.49
N LEU A 364 -5.02 5.45 4.43
CA LEU A 364 -4.85 6.18 3.17
C LEU A 364 -3.36 6.26 2.81
N VAL A 365 -3.02 5.98 1.56
CA VAL A 365 -1.63 6.05 1.08
C VAL A 365 -1.05 7.46 1.13
N ILE A 366 -1.89 8.49 1.08
CA ILE A 366 -1.48 9.90 1.23
C ILE A 366 -0.93 10.20 2.64
N ASN A 367 -1.19 9.34 3.62
CA ASN A 367 -0.67 9.46 4.98
C ASN A 367 0.69 8.76 5.17
N LEU A 368 1.24 8.13 4.13
CA LEU A 368 2.59 7.55 4.22
C LEU A 368 3.63 8.67 4.42
N ALA A 369 4.79 8.32 4.99
CA ALA A 369 5.83 9.33 5.27
C ALA A 369 6.29 10.04 4.01
N THR A 370 7.05 11.12 4.16
CA THR A 370 7.41 12.06 3.08
C THR A 370 8.92 12.21 2.83
N ASP A 371 9.75 11.66 3.71
CA ASP A 371 11.20 11.86 3.71
C ASP A 371 11.96 10.67 3.08
N TYR A 372 12.55 10.85 1.89
CA TYR A 372 13.20 9.75 1.14
C TYR A 372 14.40 10.17 0.29
N ASN A 373 15.34 9.23 0.13
CA ASN A 373 16.43 9.28 -0.85
C ASN A 373 16.18 8.27 -2.00
N ASP A 374 16.98 8.33 -3.08
CA ASP A 374 16.80 7.45 -4.25
C ASP A 374 17.00 5.96 -3.96
N ALA A 375 17.71 5.61 -2.89
CA ALA A 375 17.90 4.24 -2.44
C ALA A 375 16.68 3.68 -1.68
N PHE A 376 15.64 4.50 -1.46
CA PHE A 376 14.47 4.16 -0.65
C PHE A 376 13.92 2.77 -0.97
N TRP A 377 13.67 2.46 -2.24
CA TRP A 377 13.01 1.21 -2.62
C TRP A 377 13.83 -0.05 -2.40
N GLY A 378 15.14 0.06 -2.13
CA GLY A 378 16.04 -1.07 -1.93
C GLY A 378 15.97 -2.06 -3.09
N GLU A 379 15.65 -3.32 -2.78
CA GLU A 379 15.51 -4.41 -3.76
C GLU A 379 14.10 -4.53 -4.36
N ASN A 380 13.18 -3.63 -4.01
CA ASN A 380 11.82 -3.70 -4.53
C ASN A 380 11.75 -3.17 -5.97
N ASN A 381 11.18 -3.99 -6.85
CA ASN A 381 10.80 -3.55 -8.19
C ASN A 381 9.66 -2.53 -8.11
N ILE A 382 9.76 -1.47 -8.90
CA ILE A 382 8.77 -0.40 -8.98
C ILE A 382 8.51 -0.03 -10.44
N LEU A 383 7.37 0.61 -10.70
CA LEU A 383 7.17 1.28 -11.98
C LEU A 383 8.04 2.53 -12.04
N ARG A 384 8.93 2.62 -13.02
CA ARG A 384 9.80 3.80 -13.18
C ARG A 384 8.95 5.07 -13.39
N PRO A 385 9.11 6.12 -12.56
CA PRO A 385 8.38 7.38 -12.75
C PRO A 385 8.75 8.04 -14.08
N THR A 386 7.82 8.83 -14.64
CA THR A 386 8.11 9.71 -15.79
C THR A 386 9.12 10.78 -15.41
N THR A 387 9.70 11.44 -16.40
CA THR A 387 10.64 12.54 -16.15
C THR A 387 9.95 13.69 -15.41
N ALA A 388 8.75 14.07 -15.85
CA ALA A 388 7.94 15.08 -15.16
C ALA A 388 7.63 14.69 -13.70
N LEU A 389 7.25 13.42 -13.44
CA LEU A 389 6.97 12.98 -12.06
C LEU A 389 8.23 12.99 -11.18
N ARG A 390 9.39 12.63 -11.73
CA ARG A 390 10.67 12.71 -11.00
C ARG A 390 11.01 14.15 -10.62
N GLU A 391 10.84 15.09 -11.55
CA GLU A 391 11.09 16.51 -11.29
C GLU A 391 10.15 17.06 -10.22
N ILE A 392 8.87 16.70 -10.27
CA ILE A 392 7.88 17.03 -9.24
C ILE A 392 8.32 16.48 -7.89
N VAL A 393 8.56 15.17 -7.79
CA VAL A 393 8.99 14.52 -6.53
C VAL A 393 10.29 15.15 -6.00
N ALA A 394 11.27 15.45 -6.87
CA ALA A 394 12.54 16.07 -6.47
C ALA A 394 12.36 17.51 -5.98
N SER A 395 11.47 18.29 -6.60
CA SER A 395 11.17 19.67 -6.19
C SER A 395 10.46 19.78 -4.83
N ILE A 396 9.92 18.65 -4.33
CA ILE A 396 9.14 18.56 -3.08
C ILE A 396 10.00 18.06 -1.89
N GLN A 397 11.26 17.66 -2.10
CA GLN A 397 12.08 17.09 -1.02
C GLN A 397 12.54 18.15 0.00
N GLY A 398 11.89 18.17 1.17
CA GLY A 398 12.51 18.62 2.41
C GLY A 398 13.57 17.61 2.85
N LYS A 399 14.85 18.00 2.81
CA LYS A 399 15.97 17.14 3.22
C LYS A 399 16.07 17.10 4.74
N GLU A 400 15.26 16.31 5.43
CA GLU A 400 15.63 15.87 6.78
C GLU A 400 16.51 14.62 6.68
N ASP A 401 17.80 14.79 6.96
CA ASP A 401 18.80 13.72 6.97
C ASP A 401 18.65 12.89 8.24
N PHE A 402 17.78 11.88 8.20
CA PHE A 402 17.53 10.99 9.32
C PHE A 402 18.51 9.81 9.30
N GLN A 403 19.19 9.60 10.42
CA GLN A 403 19.96 8.37 10.61
C GLN A 403 19.05 7.27 11.15
N PRO A 404 19.01 6.09 10.50
CA PRO A 404 18.37 4.92 11.08
C PRO A 404 18.96 4.60 12.45
N LEU A 405 18.16 4.00 13.34
CA LEU A 405 18.67 3.47 14.61
C LEU A 405 19.83 2.50 14.34
N GLN A 406 20.99 2.77 14.91
CA GLN A 406 22.16 1.89 14.77
C GLN A 406 22.17 0.72 15.76
N ASP A 407 21.43 0.82 16.86
CA ASP A 407 21.35 -0.22 17.88
C ASP A 407 20.44 -1.39 17.43
N THR A 408 21.05 -2.55 17.24
CA THR A 408 20.39 -3.78 16.77
C THR A 408 19.53 -4.48 17.82
N ASN A 409 19.58 -4.07 19.10
CA ASN A 409 18.76 -4.69 20.15
C ASN A 409 17.29 -4.31 20.05
N TRP A 410 16.98 -3.22 19.34
CA TRP A 410 15.62 -2.77 19.14
C TRP A 410 14.91 -3.55 18.05
N GLN A 411 13.64 -3.82 18.30
CA GLN A 411 12.70 -4.35 17.31
C GLN A 411 11.56 -3.37 17.14
N VAL A 412 11.07 -3.24 15.91
CA VAL A 412 9.92 -2.39 15.59
C VAL A 412 8.72 -3.27 15.29
N LEU A 413 7.66 -3.14 16.10
CA LEU A 413 6.34 -3.64 15.78
C LEU A 413 5.65 -2.62 14.86
N GLN A 414 5.01 -3.12 13.79
CA GLN A 414 4.41 -2.31 12.73
C GLN A 414 5.38 -1.31 12.05
N PRO A 415 6.57 -1.74 11.59
CA PRO A 415 7.59 -0.85 11.01
C PRO A 415 7.11 -0.09 9.77
N ALA A 416 6.10 -0.61 9.08
CA ALA A 416 5.50 0.04 7.93
C ALA A 416 4.60 1.23 8.31
N LEU A 417 4.12 1.30 9.56
CA LEU A 417 3.16 2.30 10.04
C LEU A 417 3.81 3.45 10.83
N VAL A 418 5.12 3.39 11.03
CA VAL A 418 5.88 4.32 11.86
C VAL A 418 7.23 4.63 11.23
N ARG A 419 7.78 5.81 11.53
CA ARG A 419 9.18 6.12 11.32
C ARG A 419 9.87 6.20 12.67
N VAL A 420 10.98 5.49 12.76
CA VAL A 420 11.87 5.52 13.91
C VAL A 420 13.26 5.88 13.42
N TYR A 421 13.83 6.93 13.99
CA TYR A 421 15.14 7.41 13.62
C TYR A 421 15.86 8.00 14.82
N GLN A 422 17.17 8.16 14.69
CA GLN A 422 18.02 8.74 15.71
C GLN A 422 18.55 10.09 15.22
N LYS A 423 18.56 11.07 16.12
CA LYS A 423 19.26 12.33 15.96
C LYS A 423 19.96 12.67 17.27
N ASP A 424 21.26 12.86 17.20
CA ASP A 424 22.14 12.97 18.37
C ASP A 424 21.96 11.75 19.31
N SER A 425 21.69 11.99 20.59
CA SER A 425 21.39 10.94 21.59
C SER A 425 19.90 10.60 21.71
N SER A 426 19.04 11.18 20.88
CA SER A 426 17.59 11.05 21.01
C SER A 426 17.01 10.11 19.95
N ILE A 427 16.04 9.31 20.37
CA ILE A 427 15.22 8.47 19.50
C ILE A 427 13.93 9.23 19.18
N TYR A 428 13.56 9.28 17.91
CA TYR A 428 12.32 9.90 17.46
C TYR A 428 11.38 8.83 16.91
N ILE A 429 10.10 8.93 17.28
CA ILE A 429 9.04 8.08 16.76
C ILE A 429 7.94 8.98 16.18
N LYS A 430 7.69 8.83 14.87
CA LYS A 430 6.67 9.55 14.10
C LYS A 430 5.70 8.55 13.48
N PRO A 431 4.44 8.43 13.97
CA PRO A 431 3.43 7.58 13.35
C PRO A 431 3.04 8.13 11.98
N LEU A 432 2.78 7.23 11.03
CA LEU A 432 2.42 7.58 9.65
C LEU A 432 0.92 7.49 9.42
N VAL A 433 0.31 6.44 9.95
CA VAL A 433 -1.15 6.27 9.92
C VAL A 433 -1.71 6.39 11.33
N LYS A 434 -3.03 6.52 11.42
CA LYS A 434 -3.75 6.40 12.67
C LYS A 434 -3.33 5.14 13.41
N CYS A 435 -2.89 5.29 14.65
CA CYS A 435 -2.38 4.22 15.47
C CYS A 435 -2.91 4.27 16.89
N GLU A 436 -3.30 3.12 17.42
CA GLU A 436 -3.77 2.99 18.79
C GLU A 436 -3.52 1.57 19.30
N TRP A 437 -3.37 1.42 20.61
CA TRP A 437 -3.20 0.11 21.24
C TRP A 437 -4.52 -0.46 21.75
N LYS A 438 -5.55 -0.43 20.90
CA LYS A 438 -6.79 -1.21 21.11
C LYS A 438 -6.71 -2.59 20.45
N ASP A 439 -5.83 -2.71 19.46
CA ASP A 439 -5.53 -3.91 18.71
C ASP A 439 -4.02 -3.96 18.49
N ASP A 440 -3.42 -5.16 18.50
CA ASP A 440 -2.00 -5.36 18.13
C ASP A 440 -1.70 -4.97 16.65
N ALA A 441 -2.71 -4.44 15.95
CA ALA A 441 -2.72 -4.15 14.53
C ALA A 441 -2.26 -2.77 14.15
N THR A 442 -2.60 -1.77 14.95
CA THR A 442 -2.39 -0.39 14.56
C THR A 442 -1.36 0.31 15.42
N GLY A 443 -1.09 -0.16 16.64
CA GLY A 443 -0.10 0.43 17.55
C GLY A 443 1.35 0.06 17.22
N PRO A 444 2.20 1.01 16.79
CA PRO A 444 3.63 0.77 16.64
C PRO A 444 4.33 0.73 18.00
N LEU A 445 5.35 -0.13 18.10
CA LEU A 445 6.22 -0.26 19.28
C LEU A 445 7.68 -0.34 18.85
N LEU A 446 8.55 0.50 19.40
CA LEU A 446 9.98 0.24 19.40
C LEU A 446 10.34 -0.45 20.71
N TYR A 447 10.65 -1.75 20.70
CA TYR A 447 10.80 -2.53 21.93
C TYR A 447 12.06 -3.38 22.01
N GLN A 448 12.32 -3.83 23.23
CA GLN A 448 13.24 -4.91 23.57
C GLN A 448 12.48 -6.00 24.36
N PRO A 449 12.80 -7.29 24.19
CA PRO A 449 12.29 -8.32 25.08
C PRO A 449 12.92 -8.15 26.48
N ALA A 450 12.09 -8.22 27.52
CA ALA A 450 12.55 -8.21 28.91
C ALA A 450 12.00 -9.42 29.67
N ARG A 451 12.73 -9.87 30.70
CA ARG A 451 12.35 -11.01 31.53
C ARG A 451 12.53 -10.68 33.01
N GLY A 452 11.55 -11.06 33.83
CA GLY A 452 11.64 -10.88 35.28
C GLY A 452 11.48 -9.42 35.70
N ASP A 453 12.24 -9.01 36.72
CA ASP A 453 12.13 -7.70 37.34
C ASP A 453 13.05 -6.69 36.63
N PHE A 454 12.53 -5.49 36.40
CA PHE A 454 13.26 -4.46 35.67
C PHE A 454 12.75 -3.07 36.00
N ILE A 455 13.57 -2.08 35.66
CA ILE A 455 13.19 -0.68 35.61
C ILE A 455 13.37 -0.20 34.17
N TRP A 456 12.35 0.49 33.64
CA TRP A 456 12.44 1.19 32.37
C TRP A 456 12.21 2.68 32.59
N GLU A 457 13.14 3.51 32.10
CA GLU A 457 13.13 4.96 32.27
C GLU A 457 13.38 5.67 30.96
N THR A 458 12.74 6.82 30.77
CA THR A 458 13.04 7.73 29.65
C THR A 458 12.60 9.15 29.98
N VAL A 459 13.28 10.12 29.39
CA VAL A 459 12.71 11.44 29.13
C VAL A 459 11.84 11.29 27.88
N VAL A 460 10.59 11.75 27.95
CA VAL A 460 9.67 11.79 26.82
C VAL A 460 9.29 13.24 26.55
N SER A 461 9.37 13.66 25.28
CA SER A 461 8.97 14.97 24.81
C SER A 461 8.00 14.84 23.63
N ILE A 462 6.86 15.52 23.71
CA ILE A 462 5.83 15.48 22.67
C ILE A 462 5.73 16.81 21.93
N ASN A 463 5.82 16.74 20.60
CA ASN A 463 5.73 17.90 19.75
C ASN A 463 4.76 17.62 18.60
N LYS A 464 4.15 18.69 18.08
CA LYS A 464 3.43 18.62 16.82
C LYS A 464 4.44 18.39 15.69
N ALA A 465 4.18 17.46 14.78
CA ALA A 465 5.14 17.07 13.75
C ALA A 465 5.36 18.20 12.72
N SER A 466 4.29 18.92 12.38
CA SER A 466 4.30 20.06 11.46
C SER A 466 4.86 21.36 12.05
N ASP A 467 4.87 21.49 13.38
CA ASP A 467 5.44 22.64 14.09
C ASP A 467 5.94 22.20 15.47
N SER A 468 7.25 21.94 15.56
CA SER A 468 7.87 21.45 16.80
C SER A 468 7.73 22.40 18.00
N THR A 469 7.33 23.67 17.77
CA THR A 469 7.10 24.63 18.86
C THR A 469 5.75 24.45 19.55
N GLN A 470 4.84 23.65 18.98
CA GLN A 470 3.48 23.44 19.47
C GLN A 470 3.25 22.03 20.03
N SER A 471 2.20 21.90 20.85
CA SER A 471 1.64 20.61 21.26
C SER A 471 0.75 20.03 20.16
N PRO A 472 0.57 18.69 20.09
CA PRO A 472 -0.44 18.09 19.23
C PRO A 472 -1.85 18.61 19.56
N ASP A 473 -2.62 19.02 18.56
CA ASP A 473 -3.84 19.83 18.72
C ASP A 473 -5.15 19.09 18.37
N ARG A 474 -5.07 17.77 18.17
CA ARG A 474 -6.22 16.95 17.73
C ARG A 474 -6.16 15.54 18.29
N GLY A 475 -7.33 14.97 18.54
CA GLY A 475 -7.45 13.56 18.88
C GLY A 475 -6.83 13.17 20.23
N PHE A 476 -6.48 11.90 20.33
CA PHE A 476 -5.64 11.31 21.36
C PHE A 476 -4.27 11.04 20.75
N GLN A 477 -3.29 11.90 21.07
CA GLN A 477 -1.94 11.82 20.55
C GLN A 477 -0.96 11.81 21.72
N ALA A 478 -0.28 10.68 21.94
CA ALA A 478 0.53 10.47 23.12
C ALA A 478 1.77 9.63 22.81
N GLY A 479 2.80 9.75 23.63
CA GLY A 479 4.01 8.94 23.57
C GLY A 479 4.51 8.57 24.96
N GLY A 480 5.18 7.42 25.09
CA GLY A 480 5.63 6.94 26.38
C GLY A 480 6.18 5.52 26.37
N ILE A 481 6.25 4.91 27.56
CA ILE A 481 6.68 3.53 27.78
C ILE A 481 5.45 2.61 27.70
N LEU A 482 5.56 1.52 26.95
CA LEU A 482 4.56 0.46 26.90
C LEU A 482 5.19 -0.90 27.23
N ILE A 483 4.52 -1.66 28.10
CA ILE A 483 4.85 -3.05 28.41
C ILE A 483 3.69 -3.91 27.94
N ARG A 484 3.94 -4.86 27.03
CA ARG A 484 2.92 -5.79 26.55
C ARG A 484 3.29 -7.24 26.75
N ASP A 485 2.27 -8.03 27.07
CA ASP A 485 2.30 -9.48 27.14
C ASP A 485 1.75 -10.04 25.82
N THR A 486 2.55 -10.86 25.15
CA THR A 486 2.21 -11.46 23.84
C THR A 486 1.69 -12.89 23.95
N MET A 487 1.61 -13.44 25.17
CA MET A 487 1.20 -14.84 25.38
C MET A 487 -0.32 -15.02 25.43
N GLN A 488 -1.07 -13.93 25.55
CA GLN A 488 -2.53 -13.95 25.62
C GLN A 488 -3.14 -13.63 24.25
N ALA A 489 -4.34 -14.16 23.98
CA ALA A 489 -5.01 -14.00 22.69
C ALA A 489 -5.49 -12.57 22.44
N ASN A 490 -5.88 -11.86 23.50
CA ASN A 490 -6.30 -10.47 23.46
C ASN A 490 -5.22 -9.56 24.06
N GLU A 491 -5.32 -8.27 23.75
CA GLU A 491 -4.33 -7.26 24.11
C GLU A 491 -4.21 -7.13 25.63
N ASN A 492 -2.98 -7.28 26.13
CA ASN A 492 -2.64 -7.16 27.54
C ASN A 492 -1.40 -6.29 27.69
N HIS A 493 -1.59 -5.02 28.04
CA HIS A 493 -0.48 -4.08 28.15
C HIS A 493 -0.70 -3.03 29.25
N ILE A 494 0.40 -2.37 29.62
CA ILE A 494 0.45 -1.20 30.51
C ILE A 494 1.17 -0.10 29.76
N PHE A 495 0.59 1.09 29.69
CA PHE A 495 1.19 2.26 29.09
C PHE A 495 1.29 3.41 30.10
N LEU A 496 2.45 4.07 30.10
CA LEU A 496 2.71 5.30 30.82
C LEU A 496 3.29 6.30 29.83
N GLY A 497 2.66 7.45 29.65
CA GLY A 497 3.14 8.45 28.72
C GLY A 497 2.53 9.81 28.90
N ILE A 498 2.89 10.73 28.02
CA ILE A 498 2.32 12.08 27.96
C ILE A 498 1.74 12.33 26.57
N GLY A 499 0.75 13.21 26.48
CA GLY A 499 0.06 13.50 25.22
C GLY A 499 -1.02 14.55 25.34
N THR A 500 -1.82 14.66 24.30
CA THR A 500 -3.12 15.34 24.31
C THR A 500 -4.23 14.31 24.08
N GLY A 501 -5.44 14.61 24.55
CA GLY A 501 -6.55 13.64 24.51
C GLY A 501 -7.91 14.30 24.58
N GLY A 502 -8.62 14.39 23.46
CA GLY A 502 -9.95 15.00 23.37
C GLY A 502 -9.97 16.54 23.46
N ASN A 503 -8.84 17.17 23.79
CA ASN A 503 -8.58 18.61 23.72
C ASN A 503 -7.06 18.84 23.73
N ASN A 504 -6.64 20.09 23.54
CA ASN A 504 -5.23 20.48 23.38
C ASN A 504 -4.46 20.57 24.71
N ASN A 505 -5.09 20.20 25.83
CA ASN A 505 -4.41 20.20 27.12
C ASN A 505 -3.48 19.00 27.22
N LEU A 506 -2.25 19.26 27.64
CA LEU A 506 -1.27 18.24 27.92
C LEU A 506 -1.70 17.41 29.13
N LYS A 507 -1.54 16.09 28.99
CA LYS A 507 -1.93 15.11 29.98
C LYS A 507 -0.85 14.06 30.10
N LEU A 508 -0.63 13.59 31.32
CA LEU A 508 -0.01 12.33 31.61
C LEU A 508 -1.08 11.24 31.58
N PHE A 509 -0.78 10.11 30.96
CA PHE A 509 -1.67 8.96 30.83
C PHE A 509 -1.09 7.73 31.51
N VAL A 510 -1.87 7.15 32.42
CA VAL A 510 -1.69 5.76 32.85
C VAL A 510 -2.80 4.93 32.23
N GLN A 511 -2.44 3.97 31.39
CA GLN A 511 -3.38 3.03 30.79
C GLN A 511 -3.05 1.60 31.20
N ASN A 512 -4.08 0.89 31.66
CA ASN A 512 -4.01 -0.54 31.98
C ASN A 512 -5.02 -1.27 31.11
N THR A 513 -4.52 -2.12 30.20
CA THR A 513 -5.35 -2.87 29.26
C THR A 513 -5.36 -4.34 29.64
N LEU A 514 -6.52 -4.87 30.01
CA LEU A 514 -6.73 -6.27 30.37
C LEU A 514 -7.70 -6.89 29.38
N ASP A 515 -7.27 -7.94 28.70
CA ASP A 515 -8.13 -8.70 27.78
C ASP A 515 -8.87 -7.78 26.78
N GLY A 516 -8.11 -6.88 26.14
CA GLY A 516 -8.63 -5.87 25.20
C GLY A 516 -9.32 -4.65 25.83
N ASN A 517 -9.62 -4.67 27.13
CA ASN A 517 -10.34 -3.59 27.81
C ASN A 517 -9.38 -2.62 28.51
N SER A 518 -9.43 -1.34 28.12
CA SER A 518 -8.49 -0.31 28.61
C SER A 518 -9.10 0.61 29.65
N ALA A 519 -8.46 0.73 30.81
CA ALA A 519 -8.75 1.76 31.80
C ALA A 519 -7.67 2.85 31.73
N VAL A 520 -8.07 4.10 31.48
CA VAL A 520 -7.15 5.24 31.28
C VAL A 520 -7.38 6.27 32.39
N ASN A 521 -6.29 6.71 33.04
CA ASN A 521 -6.30 7.78 34.03
C ASN A 521 -5.48 8.98 33.52
N PRO A 522 -6.13 10.04 32.99
CA PRO A 522 -5.45 11.25 32.54
C PRO A 522 -5.23 12.25 33.69
N VAL A 523 -4.01 12.75 33.84
CA VAL A 523 -3.65 13.82 34.78
C VAL A 523 -3.16 15.03 33.98
N LYS A 524 -3.71 16.22 34.23
CA LYS A 524 -3.28 17.44 33.51
C LYS A 524 -1.85 17.80 33.91
N ILE A 525 -1.04 18.17 32.91
CA ILE A 525 0.35 18.64 33.08
C ILE A 525 0.56 19.94 32.30
N GLU A 526 1.63 20.68 32.61
CA GLU A 526 1.92 21.98 31.97
C GLU A 526 3.06 21.90 30.95
N GLU A 527 3.99 20.96 31.14
CA GLU A 527 5.18 20.80 30.30
C GLU A 527 5.01 19.72 29.24
N ARG A 528 5.64 19.92 28.07
CA ARG A 528 5.68 18.95 26.96
C ARG A 528 6.74 17.87 27.13
N SER A 529 7.58 17.97 28.17
CA SER A 529 8.66 17.04 28.45
C SER A 529 8.55 16.55 29.89
N TRP A 530 8.65 15.24 30.09
CA TRP A 530 8.58 14.62 31.42
C TRP A 530 9.55 13.45 31.51
N GLN A 531 9.98 13.15 32.72
CA GLN A 531 10.65 11.89 33.01
C GLN A 531 9.62 10.89 33.51
N ILE A 532 9.62 9.71 32.90
CA ILE A 532 8.68 8.62 33.23
C ILE A 532 9.44 7.34 33.50
N ARG A 533 8.88 6.51 34.40
CA ARG A 533 9.47 5.25 34.83
C ARG A 533 8.40 4.19 35.03
N ILE A 534 8.65 2.98 34.56
CA ILE A 534 7.90 1.80 34.99
C ILE A 534 8.86 0.81 35.63
N GLU A 535 8.58 0.43 36.87
CA GLU A 535 9.27 -0.62 37.60
C GLU A 535 8.40 -1.86 37.71
N ARG A 536 8.94 -3.01 37.33
CA ARG A 536 8.32 -4.33 37.55
C ARG A 536 9.04 -5.05 38.69
N SER A 537 8.25 -5.51 39.66
CA SER A 537 8.67 -6.35 40.78
C SER A 537 7.67 -7.51 40.93
N GLY A 538 8.02 -8.68 40.37
CA GLY A 538 7.14 -9.83 40.26
C GLY A 538 5.91 -9.56 39.39
N SER A 539 4.73 -9.60 40.02
CA SER A 539 3.43 -9.27 39.42
C SER A 539 3.03 -7.81 39.59
N VAL A 540 3.83 -6.99 40.28
CA VAL A 540 3.49 -5.60 40.60
C VAL A 540 4.26 -4.64 39.71
N PHE A 541 3.56 -3.65 39.19
CA PHE A 541 4.10 -2.57 38.38
C PHE A 541 3.90 -1.24 39.10
N HIS A 542 4.98 -0.51 39.33
CA HIS A 542 4.94 0.84 39.87
C HIS A 542 5.26 1.83 38.74
N LEU A 543 4.35 2.77 38.53
CA LEU A 543 4.45 3.78 37.48
C LEU A 543 4.76 5.13 38.13
N TYR A 544 5.88 5.73 37.72
CA TYR A 544 6.35 7.00 38.28
C TYR A 544 6.50 8.07 37.21
N ALA A 545 6.32 9.32 37.62
CA ALA A 545 6.68 10.48 36.81
C ALA A 545 7.31 11.58 37.65
N ARG A 546 8.05 12.47 37.00
CA ARG A 546 8.50 13.75 37.56
C ARG A 546 8.65 14.80 36.47
N GLY A 547 8.32 16.05 36.79
CA GLY A 547 8.56 17.19 35.91
C GLY A 547 10.06 17.40 35.66
N MET A 548 10.44 18.11 34.60
CA MET A 548 11.86 18.28 34.25
C MET A 548 12.66 19.08 35.28
N HIS A 549 11.95 19.88 36.10
CA HIS A 549 12.51 20.70 37.16
C HIS A 549 12.31 20.14 38.57
N GLU A 550 11.72 18.93 38.69
CA GLU A 550 11.41 18.30 39.97
C GLU A 550 12.47 17.28 40.38
N ALA A 551 12.85 17.27 41.66
CA ALA A 551 13.87 16.34 42.17
C ALA A 551 13.30 14.95 42.47
N THR A 552 12.05 14.87 42.91
CA THR A 552 11.42 13.65 43.45
C THR A 552 10.51 12.98 42.44
N TRP A 553 10.53 11.64 42.42
CA TRP A 553 9.57 10.85 41.66
C TRP A 553 8.24 10.73 42.42
N GLU A 554 7.12 10.96 41.71
CA GLU A 554 5.78 10.67 42.21
C GLU A 554 5.33 9.29 41.75
N VAL A 555 4.75 8.48 42.65
CA VAL A 555 4.06 7.23 42.29
C VAL A 555 2.66 7.58 41.81
N LEU A 556 2.43 7.43 40.51
CA LEU A 556 1.13 7.72 39.90
C LEU A 556 0.15 6.57 40.08
N LYS A 557 0.64 5.34 39.94
CA LYS A 557 -0.18 4.13 40.05
C LYS A 557 0.67 2.92 40.40
N THR A 558 0.10 2.06 41.24
CA THR A 558 0.55 0.68 41.41
C THR A 558 -0.48 -0.25 40.79
N ILE A 559 -0.03 -1.17 39.93
CA ILE A 559 -0.88 -2.12 39.21
C ILE A 559 -0.40 -3.54 39.51
N GLU A 560 -1.29 -4.41 39.99
CA GLU A 560 -1.00 -5.83 40.17
C GLU A 560 -1.55 -6.64 38.97
N ARG A 561 -0.70 -7.48 38.37
CA ARG A 561 -1.02 -8.33 37.21
C ARG A 561 -0.53 -9.75 37.47
N LYS A 562 -1.33 -10.53 38.21
CA LYS A 562 -0.97 -11.90 38.63
C LYS A 562 -0.70 -12.88 37.48
N TYR A 563 -1.31 -12.65 36.32
CA TYR A 563 -1.18 -13.50 35.13
C TYR A 563 -0.34 -12.85 34.02
N PHE A 564 0.43 -11.80 34.33
CA PHE A 564 1.30 -11.18 33.35
C PHE A 564 2.57 -12.01 33.17
N SER A 565 2.85 -12.40 31.93
CA SER A 565 3.98 -13.26 31.59
C SER A 565 5.30 -12.75 32.15
N THR A 566 6.20 -13.66 32.55
CA THR A 566 7.54 -13.31 33.02
C THR A 566 8.41 -12.74 31.90
N GLN A 567 8.15 -13.13 30.66
CA GLN A 567 8.73 -12.55 29.46
C GLN A 567 7.72 -11.60 28.81
N VAL A 568 8.15 -10.37 28.54
CA VAL A 568 7.32 -9.29 28.00
C VAL A 568 8.08 -8.52 26.94
N GLN A 569 7.36 -7.74 26.14
CA GLN A 569 7.96 -6.71 25.30
C GLN A 569 7.79 -5.36 25.97
N VAL A 570 8.88 -4.62 26.16
CA VAL A 570 8.88 -3.30 26.77
C VAL A 570 9.60 -2.31 25.86
N GLY A 571 9.05 -1.11 25.72
CA GLY A 571 9.60 -0.16 24.77
C GLY A 571 8.90 1.18 24.71
N LEU A 572 9.23 1.91 23.66
CA LEU A 572 8.74 3.25 23.36
C LEU A 572 7.56 3.13 22.39
N ALA A 573 6.42 3.68 22.79
CA ALA A 573 5.17 3.62 22.04
C ALA A 573 4.68 5.03 21.68
N VAL A 574 3.92 5.10 20.59
CA VAL A 574 3.18 6.30 20.17
C VAL A 574 1.73 5.95 19.84
N TYR A 575 0.83 6.85 20.20
CA TYR A 575 -0.58 6.82 19.88
C TYR A 575 -0.89 8.04 19.02
N ALA A 576 -1.70 7.83 17.99
CA ALA A 576 -2.27 8.87 17.17
C ALA A 576 -3.66 8.44 16.72
N TYR A 577 -4.64 8.62 17.60
CA TYR A 577 -6.03 8.28 17.37
C TYR A 577 -6.89 9.52 17.25
N PHE A 578 -7.86 9.46 16.35
CA PHE A 578 -8.89 10.48 16.21
C PHE A 578 -10.12 9.88 15.49
N PRO A 579 -11.35 10.40 15.73
CA PRO A 579 -12.57 9.83 15.15
C PRO A 579 -12.71 10.18 13.66
N GLY A 580 -12.96 9.18 12.80
CA GLY A 580 -13.03 9.35 11.34
C GLY A 580 -11.77 8.91 10.59
N ASN A 581 -11.86 8.86 9.25
CA ASN A 581 -10.79 8.42 8.33
C ASN A 581 -10.48 9.45 7.22
N GLY A 582 -10.92 10.71 7.36
CA GLY A 582 -10.60 11.76 6.39
C GLY A 582 -9.11 12.12 6.40
N PRO A 583 -8.56 12.82 5.40
CA PRO A 583 -7.10 13.08 5.37
C PRO A 583 -6.62 14.18 6.35
N LYS A 584 -7.52 14.94 7.00
CA LYS A 584 -7.22 15.67 8.25
C LYS A 584 -7.00 14.77 9.46
N MET A 585 -7.39 13.52 9.33
CA MET A 585 -7.24 12.44 10.31
C MET A 585 -5.92 11.73 10.00
N ARG A 586 -4.82 12.51 9.98
CA ARG A 586 -3.45 12.00 9.94
C ARG A 586 -2.74 12.34 11.25
N PRO A 587 -1.83 11.49 11.72
CA PRO A 587 -1.01 11.83 12.87
C PRO A 587 -0.23 13.12 12.62
N ASP A 588 -0.22 14.01 13.62
CA ASP A 588 0.59 15.24 13.61
C ASP A 588 1.35 15.34 14.93
N ILE A 589 1.94 14.22 15.32
CA ILE A 589 2.75 14.06 16.52
C ILE A 589 4.11 13.51 16.12
N GLN A 590 5.14 14.05 16.75
CA GLN A 590 6.47 13.47 16.80
C GLN A 590 6.86 13.37 18.27
N VAL A 591 7.26 12.17 18.68
CA VAL A 591 7.70 11.92 20.05
C VAL A 591 9.20 11.75 20.05
N GLN A 592 9.87 12.53 20.89
CA GLN A 592 11.29 12.42 21.16
C GLN A 592 11.48 11.70 22.50
N PHE A 593 12.40 10.74 22.50
CA PHE A 593 12.82 10.01 23.69
C PHE A 593 14.31 10.21 23.87
N ASN A 594 14.71 10.54 25.10
CA ASN A 594 16.11 10.74 25.46
C ASN A 594 16.39 10.05 26.79
N GLN A 595 17.66 9.75 27.06
CA GLN A 595 18.09 9.08 28.30
C GLN A 595 17.31 7.77 28.55
N THR A 596 16.96 7.04 27.48
CA THR A 596 16.21 5.80 27.57
C THR A 596 17.09 4.69 28.14
N GLN A 597 16.66 4.05 29.22
CA GLN A 597 17.42 3.00 29.90
C GLN A 597 16.50 1.85 30.33
N LEU A 598 16.95 0.62 30.04
CA LEU A 598 16.43 -0.61 30.62
C LEU A 598 17.44 -1.15 31.62
N LEU A 599 17.04 -1.27 32.89
CA LEU A 599 17.86 -1.81 33.97
C LEU A 599 17.21 -3.12 34.45
N GLN A 600 17.89 -4.24 34.23
CA GLN A 600 17.49 -5.54 34.81
C GLN A 600 17.83 -5.57 36.31
N LYS A 601 16.92 -6.09 37.13
CA LYS A 601 17.10 -6.19 38.58
C LYS A 601 17.64 -7.54 39.03
#